data_AF-A0A368H879-F1
#
_entry.id   AF-A0A368H879-F1
#
_cell.length_a   1.000
_cell.length_b   1.000
_cell.length_c   1.000
_cell.angle_alpha   90.00
_cell.angle_beta   90.00
_cell.angle_gamma   90.00
#
_symmetry.space_group_name_H-M   'P 1'
#
loop_
_entity.id
_entity.type
_entity.pdbx_description
1 polymer ?
#
loop_
_entity_poly.entity_id
_entity_poly.type
_entity_poly.pdbx_seq_one_letter_code
_entity_poly.pdbx_strand_id
1 'polypeptide(L)'
;MVETASNFRFKHFDRVNLTNFFECSLGTSIESQQEAAFVRGILHYFDGQLLGCNQPSNREYLVGRIFVGKDGSKSWSNCNAATYFRDKNDIKWKLGSNYLFIQPDGWAVADSADSCFYLCKEPRRSLS
;
A
#
# COMPACT_ATOMS: atom_id res chain seq x y z
N MET A 1 10.71 11.44 42.08
CA MET A 1 9.58 11.52 41.13
C MET A 1 10.15 11.40 39.74
N VAL A 2 9.71 10.36 39.03
CA VAL A 2 10.12 10.02 37.66
C VAL A 2 9.26 10.84 36.70
N GLU A 3 9.87 11.50 35.72
CA GLU A 3 9.53 11.33 34.30
C GLU A 3 10.51 12.12 33.42
N THR A 4 11.41 11.35 32.82
CA THR A 4 12.17 11.70 31.62
C THR A 4 11.24 11.62 30.40
N ALA A 5 11.21 12.66 29.58
CA ALA A 5 10.77 12.57 28.19
C ALA A 5 11.85 13.16 27.29
N SER A 6 12.74 12.26 26.86
CA SER A 6 13.80 12.44 25.89
C SER A 6 13.26 12.83 24.51
N ASN A 7 13.85 13.87 23.91
CA ASN A 7 14.09 14.10 22.48
C ASN A 7 13.26 13.26 21.49
N PHE A 8 12.09 13.76 21.07
CA PHE A 8 11.50 13.39 19.79
C PHE A 8 11.76 14.51 18.78
N ARG A 9 12.83 14.39 17.99
CA ARG A 9 12.92 15.14 16.72
C ARG A 9 12.02 14.42 15.73
N PHE A 10 10.78 14.90 15.60
CA PHE A 10 9.95 14.58 14.45
C PHE A 10 10.73 15.00 13.19
N LYS A 11 11.10 14.04 12.34
CA LYS A 11 11.51 14.38 10.98
C LYS A 11 10.28 14.92 10.27
N HIS A 12 10.19 16.24 10.15
CA HIS A 12 9.24 16.86 9.26
C HIS A 12 9.60 16.45 7.82
N PHE A 13 8.64 15.86 7.13
CA PHE A 13 8.74 15.65 5.69
C PHE A 13 8.48 16.99 5.03
N ASP A 14 9.54 17.69 4.58
CA ASP A 14 9.45 19.10 4.17
C ASP A 14 8.61 19.36 2.91
N ARG A 15 8.30 18.34 2.11
CA ARG A 15 7.27 18.32 1.05
C ARG A 15 7.20 16.93 0.44
N VAL A 16 6.02 16.31 0.49
CA VAL A 16 5.69 15.20 -0.39
C VAL A 16 4.90 15.81 -1.55
N ASN A 17 5.38 15.67 -2.79
CA ASN A 17 4.57 16.05 -3.94
C ASN A 17 3.35 15.13 -3.96
N LEU A 18 2.16 15.69 -3.73
CA LEU A 18 0.91 14.93 -3.68
C LEU A 18 0.69 14.12 -4.96
N THR A 19 1.10 14.66 -6.11
CA THR A 19 1.03 13.95 -7.40
C THR A 19 1.91 12.71 -7.38
N ASN A 20 3.19 12.85 -7.03
CA ASN A 20 4.11 11.71 -6.94
C ASN A 20 3.66 10.69 -5.89
N PHE A 21 3.05 11.15 -4.79
CA PHE A 21 2.53 10.28 -3.74
C PHE A 21 1.34 9.46 -4.21
N PHE A 22 0.37 10.08 -4.89
CA PHE A 22 -0.73 9.35 -5.51
C PHE A 22 -0.21 8.41 -6.60
N GLU A 23 0.70 8.84 -7.46
CA GLU A 23 1.32 7.98 -8.46
C GLU A 23 2.02 6.77 -7.84
N CYS A 24 2.73 6.98 -6.72
CA CYS A 24 3.41 5.93 -5.98
C CYS A 24 2.43 4.90 -5.42
N SER A 25 1.39 5.38 -4.73
CA SER A 25 0.33 4.55 -4.15
C SER A 25 -0.50 3.82 -5.20
N LEU A 26 -0.63 4.38 -6.41
CA LEU A 26 -1.40 3.78 -7.51
C LEU A 26 -0.54 2.90 -8.41
N GLY A 27 0.78 3.13 -8.45
CA GLY A 27 1.74 2.47 -9.34
C GLY A 27 2.45 1.26 -8.74
N THR A 28 2.31 1.00 -7.44
CA THR A 28 2.87 -0.19 -6.81
C THR A 28 2.13 -1.44 -7.33
N SER A 29 2.83 -2.27 -8.10
CA SER A 29 2.39 -3.63 -8.43
C SER A 29 2.92 -4.59 -7.37
N ILE A 30 2.18 -5.66 -7.09
CA ILE A 30 2.72 -6.85 -6.42
C ILE A 30 2.68 -7.99 -7.43
N GLU A 31 3.84 -8.55 -7.75
CA GLU A 31 4.03 -9.43 -8.91
C GLU A 31 4.34 -10.86 -8.50
N SER A 32 4.67 -11.10 -7.23
CA SER A 32 5.08 -12.42 -6.75
C SER A 32 4.73 -12.68 -5.29
N GLN A 33 4.76 -13.96 -4.92
CA GLN A 33 4.56 -14.41 -3.54
C GLN A 33 5.66 -13.96 -2.60
N GLN A 34 6.89 -13.92 -3.09
CA GLN A 34 8.03 -13.44 -2.32
C GLN A 34 7.90 -11.95 -2.02
N GLU A 35 7.45 -11.14 -2.98
CA GLU A 35 7.18 -9.72 -2.79
C GLU A 35 6.03 -9.50 -1.79
N ALA A 36 4.91 -10.21 -1.93
CA ALA A 36 3.81 -10.11 -0.96
C ALA A 36 4.22 -10.54 0.46
N ALA A 37 5.01 -11.60 0.59
CA ALA A 37 5.53 -12.04 1.89
C ALA A 37 6.46 -10.99 2.51
N PHE A 38 7.34 -10.38 1.71
CA PHE A 38 8.20 -9.28 2.16
C PHE A 38 7.37 -8.09 2.63
N VAL A 39 6.39 -7.67 1.84
CA VAL A 39 5.50 -6.56 2.20
C VAL A 39 4.71 -6.86 3.48
N ARG A 40 4.15 -8.07 3.64
CA ARG A 40 3.47 -8.47 4.88
C ARG A 40 4.42 -8.48 6.09
N GLY A 41 5.69 -8.81 5.88
CA GLY A 41 6.72 -8.63 6.90
C GLY A 41 6.78 -7.17 7.39
N ILE A 42 6.75 -6.20 6.48
CA ILE A 42 6.70 -4.77 6.83
C ILE A 42 5.46 -4.47 7.69
N LEU A 43 4.28 -4.95 7.32
CA LEU A 43 3.04 -4.74 8.08
C LEU A 43 3.12 -5.25 9.53
N HIS A 44 3.86 -6.33 9.78
CA HIS A 44 4.04 -6.89 11.12
C HIS A 44 5.01 -6.08 11.98
N TYR A 45 6.08 -5.54 11.39
CA TYR A 45 7.15 -4.91 12.17
C TYR A 45 7.12 -3.37 12.15
N PHE A 46 6.44 -2.77 11.19
CA PHE A 46 6.29 -1.32 11.09
C PHE A 46 5.02 -0.86 11.83
N ASP A 47 5.23 -0.13 12.92
CA ASP A 47 4.20 0.56 13.70
C ASP A 47 4.31 2.07 13.41
N GLY A 48 3.73 2.47 12.28
CA GLY A 48 3.73 3.85 11.85
C GLY A 48 2.72 4.66 12.65
N GLN A 49 3.19 5.67 13.38
CA GLN A 49 2.32 6.64 14.05
C GLN A 49 2.41 7.97 13.30
N LEU A 50 1.32 8.35 12.62
CA LEU A 50 1.17 9.63 11.94
C LEU A 50 0.15 10.47 12.73
N LEU A 51 0.47 11.74 12.99
CA LEU A 51 -0.46 12.66 13.68
C LEU A 51 -1.77 12.76 12.89
N GLY A 52 -2.90 12.45 13.53
CA GLY A 52 -4.22 12.41 12.89
C GLY A 52 -4.52 11.11 12.12
N CYS A 53 -3.62 10.13 12.18
CA CYS A 53 -3.70 8.86 11.46
C CYS A 53 -3.27 7.71 12.37
N ASN A 54 -4.24 7.06 13.01
CA ASN A 54 -3.99 5.82 13.74
C ASN A 54 -3.87 4.66 12.77
N GLN A 55 -2.88 3.79 12.97
CA GLN A 55 -2.77 2.57 12.19
C GLN A 55 -4.02 1.72 12.41
N PRO A 56 -4.73 1.31 11.35
CA PRO A 56 -5.94 0.52 11.52
C PRO A 56 -5.57 -0.83 12.16
N SER A 57 -6.48 -1.39 12.96
CA SER A 57 -6.22 -2.60 13.75
C SER A 57 -5.85 -3.80 12.90
N ASN A 58 -6.34 -3.86 11.66
CA ASN A 58 -6.00 -4.86 10.66
C ASN A 58 -4.68 -4.57 9.92
N ARG A 59 -3.99 -3.48 10.26
CA ARG A 59 -2.70 -3.04 9.70
C ARG A 59 -2.67 -3.09 8.17
N GLU A 60 -3.73 -2.61 7.54
CA GLU A 60 -3.83 -2.57 6.09
C GLU A 60 -3.09 -1.38 5.48
N TYR A 61 -2.50 -1.60 4.31
CA TYR A 61 -1.74 -0.59 3.57
C TYR A 61 -2.26 -0.55 2.14
N LEU A 62 -2.52 0.64 1.61
CA LEU A 62 -2.83 0.80 0.20
C LEU A 62 -1.58 0.48 -0.61
N VAL A 63 -1.69 -0.50 -1.50
CA VAL A 63 -0.58 -0.95 -2.35
C VAL A 63 -0.79 -0.64 -3.81
N GLY A 64 -1.97 -0.18 -4.24
CA GLY A 64 -2.19 0.01 -5.66
C GLY A 64 -3.63 0.25 -6.04
N ARG A 65 -3.82 0.46 -7.33
CA ARG A 65 -5.14 0.44 -7.97
C ARG A 65 -5.12 -0.59 -9.09
N ILE A 66 -6.20 -1.36 -9.14
CA ILE A 66 -6.47 -2.35 -10.18
C ILE A 66 -7.70 -1.91 -10.96
N PHE A 67 -7.57 -1.88 -12.27
CA PHE A 67 -8.68 -1.73 -13.20
C PHE A 67 -9.21 -3.10 -13.62
N VAL A 68 -10.53 -3.26 -13.56
CA VAL A 68 -11.24 -4.46 -13.99
C VAL A 68 -12.01 -4.13 -15.27
N GLY A 69 -11.64 -4.79 -16.36
CA GLY A 69 -12.29 -4.65 -17.66
C GLY A 69 -13.66 -5.33 -17.72
N LYS A 70 -14.45 -4.99 -18.75
CA LYS A 70 -15.76 -5.65 -19.03
C LYS A 70 -15.60 -7.14 -19.34
N ASP A 71 -14.43 -7.52 -19.83
CA ASP A 71 -14.00 -8.91 -20.08
C ASP A 71 -13.49 -9.62 -18.82
N GLY A 72 -13.50 -8.95 -17.67
CA GLY A 72 -13.00 -9.47 -16.39
C GLY A 72 -11.48 -9.43 -16.23
N SER A 73 -10.76 -8.93 -17.24
CA SER A 73 -9.31 -8.71 -17.17
C SER A 73 -8.96 -7.73 -16.05
N LYS A 74 -7.77 -7.90 -15.46
CA LYS A 74 -7.31 -7.07 -14.33
C LYS A 74 -5.94 -6.54 -14.65
N SER A 75 -5.75 -5.24 -14.48
CA SER A 75 -4.47 -4.56 -14.71
C SER A 75 -4.18 -3.57 -13.60
N TRP A 76 -2.91 -3.46 -13.25
CA TRP A 76 -2.41 -2.39 -12.38
C TRP A 76 -2.42 -1.05 -13.13
N SER A 77 -2.30 0.05 -12.39
CA SER A 77 -2.24 1.40 -12.99
C SER A 77 -1.06 1.60 -13.96
N ASN A 78 -0.01 0.79 -13.85
CA ASN A 78 1.13 0.78 -14.77
C ASN A 78 0.89 -0.06 -16.04
N CYS A 79 -0.36 -0.48 -16.29
CA CYS A 79 -0.78 -1.34 -17.40
C CYS A 79 -0.28 -2.79 -17.36
N ASN A 80 0.48 -3.20 -16.35
CA ASN A 80 0.85 -4.61 -16.17
C ASN A 80 -0.38 -5.43 -15.78
N ALA A 81 -0.46 -6.66 -16.27
CA ALA A 81 -1.50 -7.60 -15.87
C ALA A 81 -1.41 -7.86 -14.35
N ALA A 82 -2.53 -7.68 -13.64
CA ALA A 82 -2.64 -8.05 -12.25
C ALA A 82 -2.97 -9.54 -12.18
N THR A 83 -1.94 -10.38 -12.02
CA THR A 83 -2.06 -11.84 -11.99
C THR A 83 -1.85 -12.42 -10.60
N TYR A 84 -1.21 -11.67 -9.71
CA TYR A 84 -0.81 -12.11 -8.39
C TYR A 84 -1.62 -11.39 -7.29
N PHE A 85 -2.65 -12.06 -6.80
CA PHE A 85 -3.45 -11.70 -5.60
C PHE A 85 -4.10 -12.96 -4.98
N ARG A 86 -3.51 -14.14 -5.21
CA ARG A 86 -4.08 -15.47 -4.93
C ARG A 86 -3.97 -15.94 -3.47
N ASP A 87 -4.00 -15.02 -2.52
CA ASP A 87 -4.10 -15.39 -1.11
C ASP A 87 -5.57 -15.36 -0.68
N LYS A 88 -6.21 -16.51 -0.90
CA LYS A 88 -7.32 -17.10 -0.13
C LYS A 88 -8.58 -16.32 0.23
N ASN A 89 -8.86 -15.15 -0.32
CA ASN A 89 -10.16 -14.47 -0.14
C ASN A 89 -10.85 -14.16 -1.48
N ASP A 90 -12.17 -14.35 -1.51
CA ASP A 90 -13.05 -13.93 -2.61
C ASP A 90 -13.08 -12.38 -2.66
N ILE A 91 -12.05 -11.79 -3.27
CA ILE A 91 -12.02 -10.35 -3.51
C ILE A 91 -13.21 -10.01 -4.42
N LYS A 92 -14.14 -9.21 -3.90
CA LYS A 92 -15.31 -8.74 -4.64
C LYS A 92 -14.91 -7.57 -5.54
N TRP A 93 -14.41 -7.92 -6.71
CA TRP A 93 -14.07 -6.94 -7.75
C TRP A 93 -15.32 -6.27 -8.30
N LYS A 94 -15.29 -4.94 -8.42
CA LYS A 94 -16.25 -4.20 -9.24
C LYS A 94 -15.67 -3.89 -10.61
N LEU A 95 -16.55 -3.71 -11.60
CA LEU A 95 -16.16 -3.20 -12.91
C LEU A 95 -15.50 -1.82 -12.76
N GLY A 96 -14.40 -1.60 -13.48
CA GLY A 96 -13.63 -0.37 -13.39
C GLY A 96 -12.62 -0.39 -12.24
N SER A 97 -12.51 0.71 -11.50
CA SER A 97 -11.37 0.95 -10.61
C SER A 97 -11.59 0.42 -9.20
N ASN A 98 -10.60 -0.31 -8.69
CA ASN A 98 -10.58 -0.88 -7.34
C ASN A 98 -9.26 -0.49 -6.68
N TYR A 99 -9.29 0.07 -5.47
CA TYR A 99 -8.09 0.34 -4.68
C TYR A 99 -7.76 -0.88 -3.85
N LEU A 100 -6.53 -1.39 -3.97
CA LEU A 100 -6.10 -2.63 -3.37
C LEU A 100 -5.27 -2.36 -2.11
N PHE A 101 -5.70 -2.98 -1.02
CA PHE A 101 -5.02 -2.95 0.26
C PHE A 101 -4.43 -4.33 0.55
N ILE A 102 -3.18 -4.37 0.99
CA ILE A 102 -2.59 -5.59 1.54
C ILE A 102 -2.85 -5.65 3.05
N GLN A 103 -3.20 -6.83 3.52
CA GLN A 103 -3.46 -7.14 4.93
C GLN A 103 -2.53 -8.28 5.39
N PRO A 104 -2.30 -8.44 6.71
CA PRO A 104 -1.46 -9.51 7.26
C PRO A 104 -1.85 -10.91 6.77
N ASP A 105 -3.15 -11.15 6.57
CA ASP A 105 -3.73 -12.44 6.22
C ASP A 105 -4.43 -12.46 4.85
N GLY A 106 -4.33 -11.39 4.06
CA GLY A 106 -5.02 -11.34 2.77
C GLY A 106 -4.92 -10.02 2.02
N TRP A 107 -6.01 -9.70 1.35
CA TRP A 107 -6.20 -8.53 0.50
C TRP A 107 -7.59 -7.94 0.75
N ALA A 108 -7.69 -6.62 0.71
CA ALA A 108 -8.97 -5.91 0.70
C ALA A 108 -9.05 -4.98 -0.51
N VAL A 109 -10.28 -4.71 -0.96
CA VAL A 109 -10.55 -3.74 -2.03
C VAL A 109 -11.51 -2.68 -1.53
N ALA A 110 -11.25 -1.43 -1.91
CA ALA A 110 -12.10 -0.29 -1.58
C ALA A 110 -12.37 0.58 -2.82
N ASP A 111 -13.35 1.46 -2.63
CA ASP A 111 -13.82 2.41 -3.64
C ASP A 111 -13.06 3.74 -3.62
N SER A 112 -12.29 3.98 -2.56
CA SER A 112 -11.45 5.16 -2.36
C SER A 112 -10.01 4.78 -2.03
N ALA A 113 -9.08 5.69 -2.32
CA ALA A 113 -7.67 5.65 -1.91
C ALA A 113 -7.44 6.25 -0.52
N ASP A 114 -8.51 6.63 0.20
CA ASP A 114 -8.41 7.24 1.53
C ASP A 114 -7.82 6.24 2.51
N SER A 115 -6.53 6.41 2.78
CA SER A 115 -5.73 5.61 3.69
C SER A 115 -4.77 6.54 4.41
N CYS A 116 -4.26 6.10 5.55
CA CYS A 116 -3.14 6.76 6.21
C CYS A 116 -1.80 6.11 5.83
N PHE A 117 -1.85 4.86 5.36
CA PHE A 117 -0.70 4.02 5.18
C PHE A 117 -0.68 3.47 3.76
N TYR A 118 0.43 3.72 3.08
CA TYR A 118 0.61 3.46 1.66
C TYR A 118 1.98 2.85 1.43
N LEU A 119 2.08 1.98 0.44
CA LEU A 119 3.33 1.37 0.05
C LEU A 119 3.76 1.82 -1.33
N CYS A 120 5.01 2.23 -1.37
CA CYS A 120 5.67 2.82 -2.51
C CYS A 120 6.72 1.87 -3.06
N LYS A 121 6.65 1.59 -4.36
CA LYS A 121 7.67 0.83 -5.08
C LYS A 121 8.33 1.70 -6.14
N GLU A 122 9.64 1.85 -6.04
CA GLU A 122 10.46 2.54 -7.05
C GLU A 122 11.46 1.57 -7.67
N PRO A 123 11.80 1.73 -8.97
CA PRO A 123 12.92 1.02 -9.56
C PRO A 123 14.22 1.32 -8.80
N ARG A 124 15.06 0.30 -8.63
CA ARG A 124 16.40 0.51 -8.08
C ARG A 124 17.16 1.47 -8.99
N ARG A 125 17.56 2.63 -8.45
CA ARG A 125 18.47 3.53 -9.15
C ARG A 125 19.83 2.83 -9.28
N SER A 126 20.35 2.75 -10.50
CA SER A 126 21.76 2.42 -10.71
C SER A 126 22.59 3.49 -10.02
N LEU A 127 23.42 3.10 -9.06
CA LEU A 127 24.44 3.97 -8.51
C LEU A 127 25.46 4.20 -9.64
N SER A 128 25.44 5.39 -10.22
CA SER A 128 26.49 5.90 -11.12
C SER A 128 27.75 6.19 -10.33
#